data_AF-A0A932LAV0-F1
#
_entry.id   AF-A0A932LAV0-F1
#
_cell.length_a   1.000
_cell.length_b   1.000
_cell.length_c   1.000
_cell.angle_alpha   90.00
_cell.angle_beta   90.00
_cell.angle_gamma   90.00
#
_symmetry.space_group_name_H-M   'P 1'
#
loop_
_entity.id
_entity.type
_entity.pdbx_description
1 polymer ?
#
loop_
_entity_poly.entity_id
_entity_poly.type
_entity_poly.pdbx_seq_one_letter_code
_entity_poly.pdbx_strand_id
1 'polypeptide(L)'
;MVMVNDTLISAAQEGCRAGIVPDSTTASVTAQANAMVNGGLVPNATVTVSPADVSTLKTGEVLTVTVQVPYSQVSWLRTPQFLGGKMLQATCTMLREAN
;
A
#
# COMPACT_ATOMS: atom_id res chain seq x y z
N MET A 1 -14.10 -11.46 1.12
CA MET A 1 -12.75 -11.26 0.55
C MET A 1 -12.62 -9.97 -0.22
N VAL A 2 -13.63 -9.58 -0.99
CA VAL A 2 -13.64 -8.35 -1.81
C VAL A 2 -13.21 -7.11 -1.00
N MET A 3 -13.75 -6.91 0.20
CA MET A 3 -13.44 -5.71 1.01
C MET A 3 -11.97 -5.57 1.42
N VAL A 4 -11.27 -6.65 1.81
CA VAL A 4 -9.85 -6.54 2.20
C VAL A 4 -8.99 -6.26 0.98
N ASN A 5 -9.24 -6.99 -0.10
CA ASN A 5 -8.50 -6.82 -1.34
C ASN A 5 -8.70 -5.41 -1.92
N ASP A 6 -9.93 -4.91 -1.90
CA ASP A 6 -10.29 -3.55 -2.33
C ASP A 6 -9.62 -2.48 -1.47
N THR A 7 -9.59 -2.67 -0.14
CA THR A 7 -8.86 -1.80 0.79
C THR A 7 -7.37 -1.77 0.47
N LEU A 8 -6.74 -2.94 0.24
CA LEU A 8 -5.31 -3.02 -0.06
C LEU A 8 -4.97 -2.38 -1.42
N ILE A 9 -5.81 -2.59 -2.44
CA ILE A 9 -5.66 -1.96 -3.75
C ILE A 9 -5.76 -0.44 -3.62
N SER A 10 -6.81 0.04 -2.94
CA SER A 10 -7.01 1.47 -2.71
C SER A 10 -5.86 2.10 -1.93
N ALA A 11 -5.35 1.40 -0.90
CA ALA A 11 -4.20 1.85 -0.13
C ALA A 11 -2.92 1.94 -0.96
N ALA A 12 -2.63 0.93 -1.80
CA ALA A 12 -1.49 0.94 -2.68
C ALA A 12 -1.59 2.07 -3.72
N GLN A 13 -2.79 2.28 -4.28
CA GLN A 13 -3.03 3.31 -5.27
C GLN A 13 -2.91 4.72 -4.67
N GLU A 14 -3.47 4.96 -3.50
CA GLU A 14 -3.36 6.25 -2.83
C GLU A 14 -1.92 6.54 -2.37
N GLY A 15 -1.21 5.53 -1.87
CA GLY A 15 0.22 5.64 -1.58
C GLY A 15 1.03 6.02 -2.83
N CYS A 16 0.79 5.36 -3.97
CA CYS A 16 1.43 5.72 -5.23
C CYS A 16 1.09 7.17 -5.64
N ARG A 17 -0.18 7.57 -5.60
CA ARG A 17 -0.60 8.95 -5.96
C ARG A 17 0.08 10.00 -5.09
N ALA A 18 0.23 9.73 -3.80
CA ALA A 18 0.93 10.64 -2.89
C ALA A 18 2.45 10.74 -3.17
N GLY A 19 3.04 9.75 -3.85
CA GLY A 19 4.48 9.68 -4.12
C GLY A 19 4.90 10.07 -5.53
N ILE A 20 3.96 10.17 -6.48
CA ILE A 20 4.27 10.63 -7.85
C ILE A 20 4.30 12.16 -7.96
N VAL A 21 3.74 12.88 -6.99
CA VAL A 21 3.72 14.35 -6.95
C VAL A 21 5.14 14.87 -6.64
N PRO A 22 5.55 16.00 -7.24
CA PRO A 22 6.78 16.70 -6.88
C PRO A 22 6.86 16.97 -5.36
N ASP A 23 8.07 16.96 -4.81
CA ASP A 23 8.35 17.18 -3.37
C ASP A 23 7.74 16.16 -2.38
N SER A 24 7.17 15.06 -2.89
CA SER A 24 6.70 13.96 -2.04
C SER A 24 7.84 13.23 -1.32
N THR A 25 7.51 12.62 -0.18
CA THR A 25 8.45 11.88 0.66
C THR A 25 7.95 10.45 0.90
N THR A 26 8.87 9.58 1.31
CA THR A 26 8.53 8.22 1.76
C THR A 26 7.55 8.24 2.92
N ALA A 27 7.68 9.23 3.81
CA ALA A 27 6.77 9.45 4.93
C ALA A 27 5.35 9.81 4.46
N SER A 28 5.19 10.65 3.42
CA SER A 28 3.85 10.98 2.90
C SER A 28 3.18 9.78 2.24
N VAL A 29 3.94 8.99 1.47
CA VAL A 29 3.45 7.76 0.83
C VAL A 29 2.97 6.74 1.87
N THR A 30 3.81 6.46 2.87
CA THR A 30 3.47 5.50 3.92
C THR A 30 2.32 5.99 4.79
N ALA A 31 2.24 7.28 5.10
CA ALA A 31 1.12 7.85 5.86
C ALA A 31 -0.22 7.69 5.13
N GLN A 32 -0.26 7.97 3.83
CA GLN A 32 -1.49 7.85 3.03
C GLN A 32 -1.94 6.39 2.86
N ALA A 33 -1.01 5.49 2.56
CA ALA A 33 -1.31 4.06 2.49
C ALA A 33 -1.81 3.52 3.85
N ASN A 34 -1.19 3.95 4.96
CA ASN A 34 -1.60 3.56 6.31
C ASN A 34 -2.99 4.10 6.69
N ALA A 35 -3.35 5.31 6.24
CA ALA A 35 -4.69 5.87 6.49
C ALA A 35 -5.79 4.99 5.87
N MET A 36 -5.58 4.50 4.65
CA MET A 36 -6.53 3.65 3.94
C MET A 36 -6.72 2.27 4.61
N VAL A 37 -5.64 1.58 4.97
CA VAL A 37 -5.73 0.26 5.64
C VAL A 37 -6.32 0.36 7.05
N ASN A 38 -6.03 1.44 7.78
CA ASN A 38 -6.64 1.68 9.09
C ASN A 38 -8.14 1.97 8.97
N GLY A 39 -8.56 2.75 7.97
CA GLY A 39 -9.97 3.02 7.68
C GLY A 39 -10.76 1.76 7.29
N GLY A 40 -10.12 0.82 6.59
CA GLY A 40 -10.72 -0.45 6.19
C GLY A 40 -10.71 -1.55 7.27
N LEU A 41 -10.31 -1.24 8.51
CA LEU A 41 -10.19 -2.21 9.61
C LEU A 41 -9.24 -3.38 9.26
N VAL A 42 -8.13 -3.05 8.60
CA VAL A 42 -7.03 -3.98 8.26
C VAL A 42 -5.76 -3.52 9.00
N PRO A 43 -5.73 -3.61 10.34
CA PRO A 43 -4.56 -3.19 11.12
C PRO A 43 -3.35 -4.08 10.80
N ASN A 44 -2.15 -3.54 11.02
CA ASN A 44 -0.87 -4.24 10.83
C ASN A 44 -0.53 -4.60 9.38
N ALA A 45 -1.07 -3.88 8.40
CA ALA A 45 -0.57 -3.94 7.04
C ALA A 45 0.86 -3.37 6.96
N THR A 46 1.73 -4.03 6.21
CA THR A 46 3.06 -3.58 5.87
C THR A 46 3.01 -2.85 4.54
N VAL A 47 3.48 -1.60 4.51
CA VAL A 47 3.63 -0.82 3.29
C VAL A 47 5.11 -0.79 2.91
N THR A 48 5.44 -1.26 1.72
CA THR A 48 6.79 -1.19 1.15
C THR A 48 6.78 -0.32 -0.09
N VAL A 49 7.76 0.57 -0.18
CA VAL A 49 7.90 1.55 -1.26
C VAL A 49 9.21 1.30 -2.00
N SER A 50 9.17 1.31 -3.32
CA SER A 50 10.32 1.14 -4.20
C SER A 50 10.28 2.17 -5.33
N PRO A 51 11.33 2.98 -5.55
CA PRO A 51 12.54 3.15 -4.74
C PRO A 51 12.28 3.46 -3.26
N ALA A 52 13.18 3.00 -2.38
CA ALA A 52 13.04 3.18 -0.94
C ALA A 52 12.98 4.66 -0.53
N ASP A 53 13.67 5.54 -1.28
CA ASP A 53 13.64 6.98 -1.11
C ASP A 53 12.92 7.67 -2.28
N VAL A 54 11.65 8.06 -2.03
CA VAL A 54 10.79 8.71 -3.03
C VAL A 54 11.32 10.06 -3.49
N SER A 55 12.02 10.78 -2.62
CA SER A 55 12.62 12.09 -2.94
C SER A 55 13.68 12.00 -4.04
N THR A 56 14.26 10.81 -4.26
CA THR A 56 15.28 10.58 -5.29
C THR A 56 14.70 10.27 -6.66
N LEU A 57 13.39 9.95 -6.76
CA LEU A 57 12.77 9.68 -8.05
C LEU A 57 12.83 10.93 -8.94
N LYS A 58 13.21 10.72 -10.19
CA LYS A 58 13.12 11.74 -11.23
C LYS A 58 11.79 11.64 -11.97
N THR A 59 11.41 12.73 -12.62
CA THR A 59 10.31 12.73 -13.59
C THR A 59 10.43 11.57 -14.56
N GLY A 60 9.34 10.81 -14.74
CA GLY A 60 9.33 9.64 -15.63
C GLY A 60 9.97 8.37 -15.06
N GLU A 61 10.50 8.41 -13.83
CA GLU A 61 10.88 7.19 -13.11
C GLU A 61 9.67 6.54 -12.44
N VAL A 62 9.79 5.24 -12.17
CA VAL A 62 8.70 4.42 -11.68
C VAL A 62 8.72 4.36 -10.15
N LEU A 63 7.55 4.58 -9.55
CA LEU A 63 7.27 4.34 -8.15
C LEU A 63 6.35 3.12 -8.00
N THR A 64 6.78 2.15 -7.21
CA THR A 64 5.99 0.98 -6.83
C THR A 64 5.69 1.00 -5.34
N VAL A 65 4.41 0.91 -4.99
CA VAL A 65 3.94 0.77 -3.61
C VAL A 65 3.25 -0.58 -3.48
N THR A 66 3.69 -1.37 -2.51
CA THR A 66 3.13 -2.68 -2.20
C THR A 66 2.60 -2.66 -0.78
N VAL A 67 1.36 -3.09 -0.60
CA VAL A 67 0.69 -3.16 0.70
C VAL A 67 0.31 -4.61 0.96
N GLN A 68 0.73 -5.15 2.10
CA GLN A 68 0.53 -6.55 2.44
C GLN A 68 0.08 -6.74 3.88
N VAL A 69 -0.82 -7.67 4.12
CA VAL A 69 -1.31 -8.00 5.46
C VAL A 69 -1.42 -9.52 5.62
N PRO A 70 -1.00 -10.08 6.78
CA PRO A 70 -1.29 -11.46 7.09
C PRO A 70 -2.78 -11.68 7.22
N TYR A 71 -3.30 -12.74 6.61
CA TYR A 71 -4.73 -13.05 6.64
C TYR A 71 -5.26 -13.29 8.07
N SER A 72 -4.39 -13.73 8.99
CA SER A 72 -4.66 -13.91 10.42
C SER A 72 -4.84 -12.61 11.22
N GLN A 73 -4.43 -11.46 10.68
CA GLN A 73 -4.55 -10.14 11.32
C GLN A 73 -5.91 -9.47 11.06
N VAL A 74 -6.71 -10.00 10.13
CA VAL A 74 -8.04 -9.48 9.79
C VAL A 74 -9.10 -10.17 10.66
N SER A 75 -9.35 -9.63 11.85
CA SER A 75 -10.14 -10.27 12.91
C SER A 75 -11.59 -10.60 12.55
N TRP A 76 -12.22 -9.80 11.68
CA TRP A 76 -13.62 -9.99 11.24
C TRP A 76 -13.76 -11.05 10.14
N LEU A 77 -12.65 -11.47 9.55
CA LEU A 77 -12.61 -12.51 8.54
C LEU A 77 -12.39 -13.83 9.26
N ARG A 78 -13.48 -14.53 9.64
CA ARG A 78 -13.42 -15.85 10.28
C ARG A 78 -12.49 -16.74 9.48
N THR A 79 -11.29 -16.92 9.98
CA THR A 79 -10.17 -17.46 9.22
C THR A 79 -10.31 -18.98 9.23
N PRO A 80 -10.60 -19.62 8.09
CA PRO A 80 -10.43 -21.06 8.02
C PRO A 80 -8.96 -21.37 8.32
N GLN A 81 -8.69 -22.39 9.14
CA GLN A 81 -7.33 -22.69 9.63
C GLN A 81 -6.29 -22.85 8.49
N PHE A 82 -6.73 -23.23 7.28
CA PHE A 82 -5.87 -23.36 6.09
C PHE A 82 -5.37 -22.02 5.49
N LEU A 83 -5.98 -20.88 5.84
CA LEU A 83 -5.57 -19.54 5.38
C LEU A 83 -4.69 -18.78 6.38
N GLY A 84 -4.46 -19.32 7.59
CA GLY A 84 -3.73 -18.64 8.67
C GLY A 84 -2.27 -18.26 8.37
N GLY A 85 -1.67 -18.84 7.32
CA GLY A 85 -0.31 -18.54 6.85
C GLY A 85 -0.25 -17.82 5.50
N LYS A 86 -1.36 -17.33 4.95
CA LYS A 86 -1.38 -16.61 3.67
C LYS A 86 -1.27 -15.12 3.89
N MET A 87 -0.57 -14.45 2.98
CA MET A 87 -0.50 -12.98 2.91
C MET A 87 -1.48 -12.50 1.84
N LEU A 88 -2.25 -11.47 2.15
CA LEU A 88 -2.94 -10.69 1.12
C LEU A 88 -2.03 -9.54 0.74
N GLN A 89 -1.88 -9.30 -0.55
CA GLN A 89 -1.00 -8.27 -1.08
C GLN A 89 -1.68 -7.58 -2.25
N ALA A 90 -1.50 -6.27 -2.32
CA ALA A 90 -1.80 -5.46 -3.50
C ALA A 90 -0.58 -4.62 -3.84
N THR A 91 -0.36 -4.42 -5.14
CA THR A 91 0.76 -3.63 -5.65
C THR A 91 0.22 -2.60 -6.64
N CYS A 92 0.66 -1.36 -6.49
CA CYS A 92 0.42 -0.30 -7.46
C CYS A 92 1.77 0.18 -7.99
N THR A 93 1.82 0.56 -9.26
CA THR A 93 3.01 1.10 -9.90
C THR A 93 2.60 2.26 -10.79
N MET A 94 3.22 3.41 -10.59
CA MET A 94 2.93 4.65 -11.31
C MET A 94 4.22 5.37 -11.69
N LEU A 95 4.16 6.19 -12.74
CA LEU A 95 5.25 7.04 -13.16
C LEU A 95 5.20 8.37 -12.39
N ARG A 96 6.36 8.88 -11.98
CA ARG A 96 6.48 10.20 -11.36
C ARG A 96 6.04 11.28 -12.33
N GLU A 97 5.18 12.17 -11.87
CA GLU A 97 4.63 13.25 -12.69
C GLU A 97 5.74 14.19 -13.15
N ALA A 98 5.62 14.65 -14.39
CA ALA A 98 6.47 15.71 -14.91
C ALA A 98 5.93 17.05 -14.42
N ASN A 99 6.78 17.80 -13.74
CA ASN A 99 6.55 19.21 -13.46
C ASN A 99 6.71 20.05 -14.73
#